data_AF-A0A661WHM9-F1
#
_entry.id   AF-A0A661WHM9-F1
#
_cell.length_a   1.000
_cell.length_b   1.000
_cell.length_c   1.000
_cell.angle_alpha   90.00
_cell.angle_beta   90.00
_cell.angle_gamma   90.00
#
_symmetry.space_group_name_H-M   'P 1'
#
loop_
_entity.id
_entity.type
_entity.pdbx_description
1 polymer ?
#
loop_
_entity_poly.entity_id
_entity_poly.type
_entity_poly.pdbx_seq_one_letter_code
_entity_poly.pdbx_strand_id
1 'polypeptide(L)'
;IGLTALKIANAKVGFGFWQALSLGILCNILVCLAVWLTFSAHSTIDKIAAIIFPITAFVAAGFEHSIANMYFIPIGLVIKDFDPAFAASTGLDLSGLTWGAFFINNLLPVTIGNILGGSIFVAAIYWMIFLKPAKNK
;
A
#
# COMPACT_ATOMS: atom_id res chain seq x y z
N ILE A 1 -21.71 -0.95 -2.37
CA ILE A 1 -20.32 -1.47 -2.60
C ILE A 1 -19.69 -0.81 -3.83
N GLY A 2 -20.35 -0.80 -4.99
CA GLY A 2 -19.80 -0.18 -6.22
C GLY A 2 -19.39 1.31 -6.08
N LEU A 3 -20.20 2.12 -5.39
CA LEU A 3 -19.86 3.53 -5.11
C LEU A 3 -18.55 3.66 -4.31
N THR A 4 -18.34 2.82 -3.30
CA THR A 4 -17.12 2.82 -2.48
C THR A 4 -15.90 2.40 -3.31
N ALA A 5 -16.05 1.40 -4.18
CA ALA A 5 -14.98 0.96 -5.07
C ALA A 5 -14.55 2.09 -6.03
N LEU A 6 -15.51 2.79 -6.64
CA LEU A 6 -15.23 3.96 -7.49
C LEU A 6 -14.54 5.08 -6.72
N LYS A 7 -15.00 5.40 -5.50
CA LYS A 7 -14.36 6.42 -4.63
C LYS A 7 -12.92 6.07 -4.30
N ILE A 8 -12.64 4.83 -3.89
CA ILE A 8 -11.29 4.39 -3.54
C ILE A 8 -10.38 4.42 -4.78
N ALA A 9 -10.83 3.88 -5.91
CA ALA A 9 -10.06 3.85 -7.15
C ALA A 9 -9.72 5.28 -7.63
N ASN A 10 -10.72 6.17 -7.63
CA ASN A 10 -10.56 7.56 -8.08
C ASN A 10 -9.61 8.35 -7.18
N ALA A 11 -9.69 8.17 -5.86
CA ALA A 11 -8.77 8.80 -4.91
C ALA A 11 -7.32 8.37 -5.16
N LYS A 12 -7.10 7.07 -5.43
CA LYS A 12 -5.76 6.50 -5.59
C LYS A 12 -5.02 6.97 -6.84
N VAL A 13 -5.72 7.31 -7.92
CA VAL A 13 -5.12 7.86 -9.15
C VAL A 13 -4.93 9.37 -9.10
N GLY A 14 -5.48 10.03 -8.08
CA GLY A 14 -5.40 11.48 -7.87
C GLY A 14 -4.16 11.95 -7.10
N PHE A 15 -3.26 11.05 -6.70
CA PHE A 15 -2.05 11.41 -5.98
C PHE A 15 -0.99 12.05 -6.88
N GLY A 16 -0.22 12.99 -6.31
CA GLY A 16 1.03 13.43 -6.91
C GLY A 16 2.13 12.37 -6.77
N PHE A 17 3.13 12.40 -7.64
CA PHE A 17 4.22 11.41 -7.66
C PHE A 17 4.92 11.25 -6.29
N TRP A 18 5.35 12.36 -5.68
CA TRP A 18 6.05 12.33 -4.39
C TRP A 18 5.17 11.88 -3.22
N GLN A 19 3.89 12.19 -3.29
CA GLN A 19 2.90 11.72 -2.33
C GLN A 19 2.75 10.19 -2.44
N ALA A 20 2.50 9.67 -3.64
CA ALA A 20 2.34 8.24 -3.88
C ALA A 20 3.61 7.44 -3.50
N LEU A 21 4.79 7.99 -3.82
CA LEU A 21 6.07 7.41 -3.43
C LEU A 21 6.21 7.31 -1.90
N SER A 22 5.95 8.41 -1.18
CA SER A 22 6.09 8.46 0.28
C SER A 22 5.11 7.53 0.99
N LEU A 23 3.85 7.48 0.52
CA LEU A 23 2.85 6.54 1.01
C LEU A 23 3.27 5.08 0.76
N GLY A 24 3.92 4.81 -0.37
CA GLY A 24 4.48 3.48 -0.68
C GLY A 24 5.62 3.06 0.25
N ILE A 25 6.52 3.98 0.59
CA ILE A 25 7.63 3.71 1.53
C ILE A 25 7.07 3.34 2.91
N LEU A 26 6.19 4.18 3.45
CA LEU A 26 5.60 3.97 4.77
C LEU A 26 4.75 2.69 4.83
N CYS A 27 4.03 2.37 3.75
CA CYS A 27 3.31 1.11 3.64
C CYS A 27 4.24 -0.09 3.86
N ASN A 28 5.32 -0.17 3.08
CA ASN A 28 6.10 -1.40 3.06
C ASN A 28 7.04 -1.55 4.25
N ILE A 29 7.37 -0.46 4.97
CA ILE A 29 8.00 -0.55 6.30
C ILE A 29 7.09 -1.33 7.26
N LEU A 30 5.79 -1.00 7.29
CA LEU A 30 4.83 -1.67 8.18
C LEU A 30 4.53 -3.11 7.73
N VAL A 31 4.46 -3.37 6.42
CA VAL A 31 4.28 -4.74 5.90
C VAL A 31 5.48 -5.61 6.23
N CYS A 32 6.71 -5.13 6.02
CA CYS A 32 7.92 -5.87 6.39
C CYS A 32 8.01 -6.09 7.90
N LEU A 33 7.63 -5.11 8.72
CA LEU A 33 7.53 -5.28 10.17
C LEU A 33 6.50 -6.35 10.56
N ALA A 34 5.32 -6.35 9.94
CA ALA A 34 4.29 -7.35 10.19
C ALA A 34 4.82 -8.77 9.95
N VAL A 35 5.45 -9.00 8.79
CA VAL A 35 6.04 -10.30 8.44
C VAL A 35 7.17 -10.66 9.39
N TRP A 36 8.06 -9.71 9.72
CA TRP A 36 9.17 -9.94 10.64
C TRP A 36 8.70 -10.40 12.03
N LEU A 37 7.66 -9.77 12.58
CA LEU A 37 7.07 -10.17 13.87
C LEU A 37 6.55 -11.62 13.85
N THR A 38 6.12 -12.13 12.69
CA THR A 38 5.69 -13.53 12.57
C THR A 38 6.83 -14.55 12.66
N PHE A 39 8.09 -14.13 12.51
CA PHE A 39 9.24 -15.03 12.62
C PHE A 39 9.58 -15.40 14.07
N SER A 40 9.15 -14.60 15.06
CA SER A 40 9.28 -14.93 16.48
C SER A 40 8.04 -15.60 17.08
N ALA A 41 7.03 -15.89 16.27
CA ALA A 41 5.76 -16.48 16.70
C ALA A 41 5.86 -18.01 16.84
N HIS A 42 5.27 -18.57 17.91
CA HIS A 42 5.29 -20.01 18.20
C HIS A 42 3.99 -20.72 17.83
N SER A 43 2.91 -19.97 17.62
CA SER A 43 1.60 -20.49 17.22
C SER A 43 0.97 -19.69 16.07
N THR A 44 -0.08 -20.24 15.45
CA THR A 44 -0.88 -19.52 14.45
C THR A 44 -1.56 -18.29 15.05
N ILE A 45 -2.00 -18.36 16.32
CA ILE A 45 -2.63 -17.24 17.02
C ILE A 45 -1.62 -16.09 17.20
N ASP A 46 -0.38 -16.41 17.55
CA ASP A 46 0.69 -15.41 17.68
C ASP A 46 0.93 -14.68 16.35
N LYS A 47 0.94 -15.41 15.23
CA LYS A 47 1.09 -14.82 13.88
C LYS A 47 -0.08 -13.92 13.53
N ILE A 48 -1.31 -14.34 13.83
CA ILE A 48 -2.51 -13.52 13.61
C ILE A 48 -2.44 -12.25 14.45
N ALA A 49 -2.12 -12.36 15.74
CA ALA A 49 -1.98 -11.21 16.63
C ALA A 49 -0.87 -10.24 16.16
N ALA A 50 0.26 -10.76 15.69
CA ALA A 50 1.39 -9.98 15.20
C ALA A 50 1.06 -9.11 13.98
N ILE A 51 0.24 -9.61 13.06
CA ILE A 51 -0.08 -8.88 11.81
C ILE A 51 -1.23 -7.87 11.97
N ILE A 52 -2.13 -8.03 12.95
CA ILE A 52 -3.34 -7.20 13.10
C ILE A 52 -2.98 -5.71 13.19
N PHE A 53 -2.10 -5.33 14.10
CA PHE A 53 -1.80 -3.91 14.33
C PHE A 53 -1.03 -3.26 13.17
N PRO A 54 0.07 -3.83 12.66
CA PRO A 54 0.79 -3.23 11.53
C PRO A 54 -0.08 -3.10 10.28
N ILE A 55 -0.89 -4.12 9.96
CA ILE A 55 -1.77 -4.09 8.78
C ILE A 55 -2.87 -3.04 8.96
N THR A 56 -3.54 -3.03 10.12
CA THR A 56 -4.59 -2.04 10.40
C THR A 56 -4.04 -0.63 10.35
N ALA A 57 -2.83 -0.41 10.90
CA ALA A 57 -2.20 0.91 10.92
C ALA A 57 -1.94 1.45 9.51
N PHE A 58 -1.34 0.67 8.61
CA PHE A 58 -1.04 1.19 7.26
C PHE A 58 -2.31 1.42 6.44
N VAL A 59 -3.32 0.56 6.59
CA VAL A 59 -4.59 0.70 5.88
C VAL A 59 -5.37 1.92 6.41
N ALA A 60 -5.46 2.09 7.73
CA ALA A 60 -6.15 3.21 8.35
C ALA A 60 -5.44 4.55 8.07
N ALA A 61 -4.12 4.56 7.99
CA ALA A 61 -3.33 5.73 7.61
C ALA A 61 -3.39 6.06 6.10
N GLY A 62 -4.02 5.22 5.28
CA GLY A 62 -4.11 5.43 3.83
C GLY A 62 -2.78 5.23 3.09
N PHE A 63 -1.88 4.41 3.62
CA PHE A 63 -0.63 4.08 2.94
C PHE A 63 -0.89 3.14 1.75
N GLU A 64 -0.03 3.21 0.75
CA GLU A 64 -0.28 2.61 -0.56
C GLU A 64 0.54 1.32 -0.75
N HIS A 65 -0.16 0.21 -0.98
CA HIS A 65 0.44 -1.07 -1.31
C HIS A 65 0.18 -1.39 -2.79
N SER A 66 1.24 -1.49 -3.59
CA SER A 66 1.17 -1.70 -5.04
C SER A 66 0.26 -2.88 -5.42
N ILE A 67 0.39 -4.03 -4.74
CA ILE A 67 -0.43 -5.22 -5.02
C ILE A 67 -1.90 -5.03 -4.62
N ALA A 68 -2.19 -4.26 -3.56
CA ALA A 68 -3.57 -3.96 -3.21
C ALA A 68 -4.21 -3.03 -4.26
N ASN A 69 -3.41 -2.12 -4.81
CA ASN A 69 -3.85 -1.20 -5.85
C ASN A 69 -4.09 -1.90 -7.20
N MET A 70 -3.39 -3.01 -7.47
CA MET A 70 -3.70 -3.92 -8.59
C MET A 70 -5.08 -4.57 -8.48
N TYR A 71 -5.73 -4.51 -7.32
CA TYR A 71 -7.14 -4.89 -7.17
C TYR A 71 -8.06 -3.66 -7.15
N PHE A 72 -7.81 -2.71 -6.23
CA PHE A 72 -8.73 -1.59 -5.99
C PHE A 72 -8.94 -0.67 -7.20
N ILE A 73 -7.90 -0.43 -7.99
CA ILE A 73 -8.02 0.48 -9.15
C ILE A 73 -8.65 -0.25 -10.34
N PRO A 74 -8.22 -1.47 -10.72
CA PRO A 74 -8.87 -2.22 -11.78
C PRO A 74 -10.36 -2.52 -11.55
N ILE A 75 -10.80 -2.82 -10.31
CA ILE A 75 -12.23 -3.02 -10.06
C ILE A 75 -13.04 -1.72 -10.29
N GLY A 76 -12.47 -0.56 -9.96
CA GLY A 76 -13.08 0.74 -10.25
C GLY A 76 -13.15 1.03 -11.75
N LEU A 77 -12.10 0.71 -12.50
CA LEU A 77 -12.07 0.81 -13.96
C LEU A 77 -13.12 -0.11 -14.61
N VAL A 78 -13.21 -1.36 -14.17
CA VAL A 78 -14.21 -2.32 -14.65
C VAL A 78 -15.63 -1.82 -14.38
N ILE A 79 -15.93 -1.31 -13.17
CA ILE A 79 -17.25 -0.74 -12.88
C ILE A 79 -17.54 0.46 -13.80
N LYS A 80 -16.55 1.34 -14.00
CA LYS A 80 -16.70 2.52 -14.87
C LYS A 80 -17.03 2.13 -16.31
N ASP A 81 -16.36 1.09 -16.83
CA ASP A 81 -16.42 0.72 -18.25
C ASP A 81 -17.57 -0.26 -18.55
N PHE A 82 -17.91 -1.16 -17.63
CA PHE A 82 -18.95 -2.19 -17.82
C PHE A 82 -20.34 -1.76 -17.31
N ASP A 83 -20.43 -0.77 -16.43
CA ASP A 83 -21.71 -0.18 -15.97
C ASP A 83 -21.65 1.37 -15.97
N PRO A 84 -21.59 1.98 -17.17
CA PRO A 84 -21.47 3.44 -17.30
C PRO A 84 -22.70 4.19 -16.79
N ALA A 85 -23.89 3.56 -16.80
CA ALA A 85 -25.10 4.15 -16.25
C ALA A 85 -25.01 4.29 -14.73
N PHE A 86 -24.55 3.24 -14.02
CA PHE A 86 -24.28 3.33 -12.60
C PHE A 86 -23.19 4.36 -12.31
N ALA A 87 -22.06 4.31 -13.03
CA ALA A 87 -20.95 5.23 -12.84
C ALA A 87 -21.40 6.70 -12.97
N ALA A 88 -22.19 7.04 -13.99
CA ALA A 88 -22.76 8.37 -14.18
C ALA A 88 -23.71 8.77 -13.04
N SER A 89 -24.55 7.84 -12.56
CA SER A 89 -25.48 8.11 -11.46
C SER A 89 -24.80 8.44 -10.12
N THR A 90 -23.51 8.09 -9.97
CA THR A 90 -22.75 8.41 -8.75
C THR A 90 -22.39 9.88 -8.58
N GLY A 91 -22.43 10.67 -9.67
CA GLY A 91 -22.01 12.07 -9.67
C GLY A 91 -20.51 12.30 -9.41
N LEU A 92 -19.68 11.24 -9.44
CA LEU A 92 -18.24 11.34 -9.30
C LEU A 92 -17.60 11.81 -10.61
N ASP A 93 -16.61 12.70 -10.53
CA ASP A 93 -15.71 12.95 -11.65
C ASP A 93 -14.71 11.79 -11.76
N LEU A 94 -14.93 10.93 -12.76
CA LEU A 94 -14.11 9.75 -13.06
C LEU A 94 -13.20 9.96 -14.28
N SER A 95 -13.05 11.21 -14.76
CA SER A 95 -12.22 11.54 -15.92
C SER A 95 -10.74 11.16 -15.71
N GLY A 96 -10.25 11.30 -14.47
CA GLY A 96 -8.90 10.90 -14.07
C GLY A 96 -8.73 9.38 -13.89
N LEU A 97 -9.81 8.62 -13.74
CA LEU A 97 -9.75 7.17 -13.54
C LEU A 97 -9.53 6.47 -14.89
N THR A 98 -8.25 6.30 -15.24
CA THR A 98 -7.81 5.66 -16.49
C THR A 98 -6.68 4.66 -16.21
N TRP A 99 -6.46 3.72 -17.14
CA TRP A 99 -5.31 2.82 -17.10
C TRP A 99 -3.95 3.56 -17.11
N GLY A 100 -3.87 4.69 -17.82
CA GLY A 100 -2.67 5.53 -17.85
C GLY A 100 -2.40 6.20 -16.51
N ALA A 101 -3.43 6.80 -15.89
CA ALA A 101 -3.31 7.39 -14.55
C ALA A 101 -3.02 6.32 -13.49
N PHE A 102 -3.61 5.13 -13.60
CA PHE A 102 -3.27 4.00 -12.74
C PHE A 102 -1.77 3.69 -12.80
N PHE A 103 -1.21 3.55 -14.00
CA PHE A 103 0.20 3.21 -14.14
C PHE A 103 1.14 4.33 -13.66
N ILE A 104 0.92 5.56 -14.14
CA ILE A 104 1.84 6.69 -13.95
C ILE A 104 1.71 7.31 -12.55
N ASN A 105 0.48 7.54 -12.07
CA ASN A 105 0.24 8.30 -10.84
C ASN A 105 0.23 7.40 -9.60
N ASN A 106 0.00 6.09 -9.77
CA ASN A 106 -0.13 5.17 -8.64
C ASN A 106 0.86 4.00 -8.73
N LEU A 107 0.70 3.09 -9.70
CA LEU A 107 1.41 1.82 -9.67
C LEU A 107 2.93 2.00 -9.69
N LEU A 108 3.45 2.83 -10.58
CA LEU A 108 4.89 3.11 -10.68
C LEU A 108 5.46 3.74 -9.40
N PRO A 109 5.00 4.91 -8.92
CA PRO A 109 5.56 5.53 -7.73
C PRO A 109 5.36 4.69 -6.46
N VAL A 110 4.19 4.05 -6.29
CA VAL A 110 3.92 3.21 -5.12
C VAL A 110 4.82 1.98 -5.11
N THR A 111 5.07 1.36 -6.27
CA THR A 111 5.97 0.20 -6.37
C THR A 111 7.40 0.57 -6.01
N ILE A 112 7.90 1.70 -6.53
CA ILE A 112 9.22 2.22 -6.16
C ILE A 112 9.27 2.48 -4.65
N GLY A 113 8.23 3.11 -4.10
CA GLY A 113 8.12 3.38 -2.68
C GLY A 113 8.14 2.09 -1.85
N ASN A 114 7.38 1.07 -2.25
CA ASN A 114 7.36 -0.21 -1.55
C ASN A 114 8.75 -0.87 -1.57
N ILE A 115 9.45 -0.89 -2.72
CA ILE A 115 10.81 -1.44 -2.81
C ILE A 115 11.74 -0.70 -1.83
N LEU A 116 11.74 0.64 -1.85
CA LEU A 116 12.56 1.45 -0.96
C LEU A 116 12.22 1.20 0.52
N GLY A 117 10.94 1.15 0.89
CA GLY A 117 10.51 0.88 2.27
C GLY A 117 11.00 -0.48 2.79
N GLY A 118 10.92 -1.52 1.94
CA GLY A 118 11.43 -2.85 2.29
C GLY A 118 12.96 -2.88 2.42
N SER A 119 13.68 -2.27 1.47
CA SER A 119 15.13 -2.19 1.51
C SER A 119 15.65 -1.41 2.73
N ILE A 120 15.02 -0.29 3.09
CA ILE A 120 15.39 0.52 4.26
C ILE A 120 15.20 -0.30 5.54
N PHE A 121 14.07 -0.99 5.68
CA PHE A 121 13.78 -1.81 6.86
C PHE A 121 14.81 -2.95 7.02
N VAL A 122 15.11 -3.66 5.94
CA VAL A 122 16.12 -4.73 5.95
C VAL A 122 17.50 -4.18 6.27
N ALA A 123 17.93 -3.10 5.61
CA ALA A 123 19.23 -2.47 5.86
C ALA A 123 19.40 -2.03 7.33
N ALA A 124 18.35 -1.44 7.92
CA ALA A 124 18.37 -1.04 9.33
C ALA A 124 18.55 -2.23 10.28
N ILE A 125 17.86 -3.36 10.03
CA ILE A 125 18.02 -4.59 10.82
C ILE A 125 19.45 -5.13 10.71
N TYR A 126 19.98 -5.26 9.50
CA TYR A 126 21.34 -5.76 9.30
C TYR A 126 22.39 -4.88 9.98
N TRP A 127 22.25 -3.56 9.92
CA TRP A 127 23.14 -2.64 10.62
C TRP A 127 23.11 -2.85 12.14
N MET A 128 21.91 -2.98 12.73
CA MET A 128 21.75 -3.19 14.17
C MET A 128 22.37 -4.50 14.66
N ILE A 129 22.29 -5.56 13.85
CA ILE A 129 22.79 -6.90 14.22
C ILE A 129 24.30 -7.03 14.02
N PHE A 130 24.83 -6.56 12.88
CA PHE A 130 26.19 -6.90 12.45
C PHE A 130 27.21 -5.76 12.59
N LEU A 131 26.78 -4.50 12.53
CA LEU A 131 27.68 -3.36 12.37
C LEU A 131 27.66 -2.39 13.56
N LYS A 132 26.76 -2.58 14.53
CA LYS A 132 26.76 -1.80 15.76
C LYS A 132 28.01 -2.17 16.58
N PRO A 133 28.94 -1.22 16.85
CA PRO A 133 30.11 -1.51 17.66
C PRO A 133 29.67 -1.99 19.04
N ALA A 134 30.20 -3.13 19.48
CA ALA A 134 30.05 -3.53 20.87
C ALA A 134 30.61 -2.40 21.75
N LYS A 135 29.77 -1.81 22.62
CA LYS A 135 30.31 -1.05 23.74
C LYS A 135 31.08 -2.06 24.59
N ASN A 136 32.41 -2.06 24.48
CA ASN A 136 33.28 -2.74 25.43
C ASN A 136 32.88 -2.25 26.82
N LYS A 137 32.26 -3.14 27.60
CA LYS A 137 32.04 -2.94 29.04
C LYS A 137 33.26 -3.49 29.77
#